data_AF-A0A971R8L2-F1
#
_entry.id   AF-A0A971R8L2-F1
#
_cell.length_a   1.000
_cell.length_b   1.000
_cell.length_c   1.000
_cell.angle_alpha   90.00
_cell.angle_beta   90.00
_cell.angle_gamma   90.00
#
_symmetry.space_group_name_H-M   'P 1'
#
loop_
_entity.id
_entity.type
_entity.pdbx_description
1 polymer ?
#
loop_
_entity_poly.entity_id
_entity_poly.type
_entity_poly.pdbx_seq_one_letter_code
_entity_poly.pdbx_strand_id
1 'polypeptide(L)'
;MEKPTLLRQLWRQRLHIAPEAAQPHDGATWGSVWEPGERLLEHLERLPAGLLALWLQSEFGHILIGAEPSRYVAEAHVWRGSAYQSSCLLSSGDIACGAPPMWAALLVWCDHLLGSLGAPDGGCLSAGAGATPRLQKAARRLQQAIALGYAADLLGNVDPQGYLVGVWQLYLTSPERLGTSDPLSYRLLQHNLMDEDWWALVWSEATSGA
;
A
#
# COMPACT_ATOMS: atom_id res chain seq x y z
N MET A 1 -4.36 -18.27 -5.54
CA MET A 1 -3.74 -18.62 -4.24
C MET A 1 -4.55 -17.93 -3.16
N GLU A 2 -4.92 -18.66 -2.10
CA GLU A 2 -5.76 -18.11 -1.02
C GLU A 2 -5.05 -16.98 -0.24
N LYS A 3 -5.83 -15.99 0.19
CA LYS A 3 -5.33 -14.78 0.88
C LYS A 3 -4.52 -15.05 2.16
N PRO A 4 -4.90 -15.98 3.05
CA PRO A 4 -4.07 -16.32 4.21
C PRO A 4 -2.70 -16.91 3.84
N THR A 5 -2.57 -17.52 2.66
CA THR A 5 -1.27 -18.02 2.18
C THR A 5 -0.41 -16.88 1.65
N LEU A 6 -1.00 -15.91 0.96
CA LEU A 6 -0.31 -14.69 0.52
C LEU A 6 0.27 -13.92 1.70
N LEU A 7 -0.53 -13.68 2.74
CA LEU A 7 -0.09 -12.94 3.94
C LEU A 7 1.03 -13.65 4.69
N ARG A 8 0.95 -14.98 4.82
CA ARG A 8 2.05 -15.78 5.39
C ARG A 8 3.33 -15.71 4.56
N GLN A 9 3.23 -15.62 3.23
CA GLN A 9 4.41 -15.43 2.38
C GLN A 9 4.98 -14.03 2.54
N LEU A 10 4.14 -12.99 2.60
CA LEU A 10 4.57 -11.61 2.85
C LEU A 10 5.31 -11.51 4.19
N TRP A 11 4.74 -12.08 5.25
CA TRP A 11 5.40 -12.17 6.55
C TRP A 11 6.83 -12.73 6.44
N ARG A 12 6.97 -13.87 5.76
CA ARG A 12 8.25 -14.57 5.68
C ARG A 12 9.27 -13.89 4.77
N GLN A 13 8.82 -13.16 3.75
CA GLN A 13 9.69 -12.69 2.67
C GLN A 13 9.88 -11.17 2.63
N ARG A 14 8.96 -10.40 3.22
CA ARG A 14 8.93 -8.94 3.10
C ARG A 14 8.95 -8.22 4.44
N LEU A 15 8.53 -8.85 5.54
CA LEU A 15 8.49 -8.21 6.86
C LEU A 15 9.77 -8.48 7.64
N HIS A 16 10.32 -7.42 8.26
CA HIS A 16 11.42 -7.49 9.21
C HIS A 16 11.05 -6.68 10.45
N ILE A 17 11.31 -7.25 11.62
CA ILE A 17 10.93 -6.62 12.89
C ILE A 17 12.19 -6.31 13.70
N ALA A 18 12.31 -5.06 14.10
CA ALA A 18 13.35 -4.58 14.98
C ALA A 18 13.09 -5.01 16.44
N PRO A 19 14.13 -5.29 17.24
CA PRO A 19 13.95 -5.59 18.66
C PRO A 19 13.22 -4.46 19.41
N GLU A 20 13.48 -3.21 19.03
CA GLU A 20 12.85 -2.01 19.59
C GLU A 20 11.36 -1.89 19.24
N ALA A 21 10.85 -2.60 18.23
CA ALA A 21 9.42 -2.58 17.89
C ALA A 21 8.52 -3.10 19.02
N ALA A 22 9.06 -3.96 19.90
CA ALA A 22 8.36 -4.49 21.06
C ALA A 22 8.35 -3.55 22.27
N GLN A 23 9.11 -2.44 22.22
CA GLN A 23 9.17 -1.51 23.33
C GLN A 23 7.82 -0.79 23.49
N PRO A 24 7.42 -0.47 24.73
CA PRO A 24 6.21 0.30 24.96
C PRO A 24 6.28 1.65 24.24
N HIS A 25 5.20 1.99 23.55
CA HIS A 25 4.97 3.29 22.93
C HIS A 25 3.58 3.79 23.31
N ASP A 26 3.35 5.09 23.14
CA ASP A 26 2.08 5.72 23.45
C ASP A 26 0.93 4.97 22.77
N GLY A 27 0.08 4.33 23.57
CA GLY A 27 -1.14 3.65 23.12
C GLY A 27 -1.07 2.14 22.90
N ALA A 28 0.09 1.49 23.05
CA ALA A 28 0.14 0.02 23.01
C ALA A 28 1.37 -0.60 23.69
N THR A 29 1.16 -1.78 24.27
CA THR A 29 2.18 -2.64 24.87
C THR A 29 2.09 -3.99 24.19
N TRP A 30 3.20 -4.46 23.62
CA TRP A 30 3.26 -5.76 22.96
C TRP A 30 3.71 -6.85 23.94
N GLY A 31 3.06 -8.01 23.89
CA GLY A 31 3.45 -9.20 24.65
C GLY A 31 4.64 -9.94 24.05
N SER A 32 4.94 -9.71 22.77
CA SER A 32 6.12 -10.26 22.08
C SER A 32 6.59 -9.37 20.93
N VAL A 33 7.82 -9.62 20.46
CA VAL A 33 8.39 -8.95 19.27
C VAL A 33 7.67 -9.27 17.97
N TRP A 34 6.81 -10.29 17.94
CA TRP A 34 6.10 -10.70 16.71
C TRP A 34 4.74 -10.03 16.55
N GLU A 35 4.10 -9.65 17.66
CA GLU A 35 2.74 -9.10 17.68
C GLU A 35 2.55 -7.84 16.79
N PRO A 36 3.51 -6.90 16.69
CA PRO A 36 3.36 -5.78 15.76
C PRO A 36 3.17 -6.25 14.31
N GLY A 37 3.93 -7.25 13.89
CA GLY A 37 3.78 -7.80 12.55
C GLY A 37 2.44 -8.53 12.37
N GLU A 38 1.97 -9.25 13.39
CA GLU A 38 0.72 -10.01 13.32
C GLU A 38 -0.46 -9.04 13.16
N ARG A 39 -0.45 -7.95 13.95
CA ARG A 39 -1.40 -6.85 13.79
C ARG A 39 -1.29 -6.18 12.42
N LEU A 40 -0.08 -6.03 11.87
CA LEU A 40 0.07 -5.51 10.51
C LEU A 40 -0.60 -6.42 9.48
N LEU A 41 -0.49 -7.74 9.60
CA LEU A 41 -1.18 -8.67 8.69
C LEU A 41 -2.70 -8.51 8.76
N GLU A 42 -3.28 -8.29 9.94
CA GLU A 42 -4.71 -7.99 10.11
C GLU A 42 -5.13 -6.72 9.35
N HIS A 43 -4.26 -5.71 9.27
CA HIS A 43 -4.52 -4.53 8.44
C HIS A 43 -4.41 -4.87 6.94
N LEU A 44 -3.35 -5.58 6.55
CA LEU A 44 -3.13 -5.98 5.15
C LEU A 44 -4.23 -6.93 4.61
N GLU A 45 -4.96 -7.63 5.49
CA GLU A 45 -6.18 -8.38 5.13
C GLU A 45 -7.26 -7.52 4.48
N ARG A 46 -7.20 -6.19 4.58
CA ARG A 46 -8.14 -5.30 3.89
C ARG A 46 -7.81 -5.11 2.41
N LEU A 47 -6.57 -5.35 1.99
CA LEU A 47 -6.13 -5.23 0.60
C LEU A 47 -6.54 -6.47 -0.20
N PRO A 48 -6.86 -6.36 -1.50
CA PRO A 48 -7.25 -7.53 -2.29
C PRO A 48 -6.09 -8.51 -2.48
N ALA A 49 -6.42 -9.79 -2.58
CA ALA A 49 -5.47 -10.87 -2.81
C ALA A 49 -4.64 -10.65 -4.08
N GLY A 50 -5.25 -10.11 -5.14
CA GLY A 50 -4.52 -9.76 -6.36
C GLY A 50 -3.39 -8.74 -6.15
N LEU A 51 -3.61 -7.72 -5.33
CA LEU A 51 -2.59 -6.72 -4.96
C LEU A 51 -1.48 -7.36 -4.12
N LEU A 52 -1.85 -8.17 -3.12
CA LEU A 52 -0.88 -8.87 -2.27
C LEU A 52 -0.02 -9.86 -3.08
N ALA A 53 -0.61 -10.51 -4.09
CA ALA A 53 0.12 -11.36 -5.02
C ALA A 53 1.11 -10.56 -5.89
N LEU A 54 0.72 -9.35 -6.32
CA LEU A 54 1.60 -8.48 -7.12
C LEU A 54 2.80 -8.03 -6.30
N TRP A 55 2.55 -7.67 -5.03
CA TRP A 55 3.61 -7.32 -4.09
C TRP A 55 4.61 -8.48 -3.95
N LEU A 56 4.15 -9.72 -3.80
CA LEU A 56 5.06 -10.87 -3.69
C LEU A 56 5.91 -11.13 -4.94
N GLN A 57 5.48 -10.66 -6.12
CA GLN A 57 6.30 -10.72 -7.34
C GLN A 57 7.36 -9.62 -7.42
N SER A 58 7.16 -8.51 -6.69
CA SER A 58 8.17 -7.46 -6.60
C SER A 58 9.34 -7.91 -5.73
N GLU A 59 10.57 -7.60 -6.18
CA GLU A 59 11.79 -7.74 -5.38
C GLU A 59 11.89 -6.67 -4.28
N PHE A 60 11.08 -5.62 -4.36
CA PHE A 60 11.07 -4.47 -3.46
C PHE A 60 9.90 -4.52 -2.47
N GLY A 61 9.65 -3.42 -1.76
CA GLY A 61 8.52 -3.31 -0.84
C GLY A 61 8.71 -4.06 0.46
N HIS A 62 9.95 -4.12 0.95
CA HIS A 62 10.18 -4.64 2.29
C HIS A 62 9.55 -3.71 3.33
N ILE A 63 9.04 -4.30 4.41
CA ILE A 63 8.49 -3.59 5.55
C ILE A 63 9.46 -3.78 6.72
N LEU A 64 9.95 -2.68 7.26
CA LEU A 64 10.73 -2.66 8.49
C LEU A 64 9.87 -2.08 9.61
N ILE A 65 9.57 -2.90 10.61
CA ILE A 65 8.80 -2.48 11.77
C ILE A 65 9.78 -2.09 12.88
N GLY A 66 9.66 -0.87 13.38
CA GLY A 66 10.53 -0.31 14.42
C GLY A 66 9.84 0.77 15.24
N ALA A 67 10.63 1.61 15.91
CA ALA A 67 10.14 2.74 16.72
C ALA A 67 10.07 4.07 15.94
N GLU A 68 10.67 4.12 14.76
CA GLU A 68 10.72 5.31 13.91
C GLU A 68 9.35 5.65 13.29
N PRO A 69 9.06 6.93 13.01
CA PRO A 69 7.80 7.33 12.37
C PRO A 69 7.56 6.63 11.04
N SER A 70 6.30 6.21 10.83
CA SER A 70 5.91 5.50 9.61
C SER A 70 6.11 6.36 8.36
N ARG A 71 6.83 5.83 7.38
CA ARG A 71 7.06 6.48 6.08
C ARG A 71 7.49 5.47 5.02
N TYR A 72 7.25 5.85 3.77
CA TYR A 72 7.84 5.19 2.62
C TYR A 72 9.23 5.79 2.32
N VAL A 73 10.18 4.95 1.93
CA VAL A 73 11.54 5.33 1.53
C VAL A 73 11.84 4.70 0.18
N ALA A 74 11.99 5.52 -0.86
CA ALA A 74 12.32 5.06 -2.20
C ALA A 74 13.80 4.65 -2.29
N GLU A 75 14.67 5.40 -1.61
CA GLU A 75 16.11 5.21 -1.66
C GLU A 75 16.56 3.92 -0.97
N ALA A 76 17.77 3.48 -1.34
CA ALA A 76 18.43 2.38 -0.66
C ALA A 76 18.73 2.76 0.78
N HIS A 77 18.40 1.88 1.72
CA HIS A 77 18.80 1.97 3.11
C HIS A 77 19.26 0.61 3.62
N VAL A 78 20.13 0.61 4.62
CA VAL A 78 20.72 -0.61 5.16
C VAL A 78 19.97 -1.04 6.41
N TRP A 79 19.56 -2.30 6.43
CA TRP A 79 18.98 -2.96 7.59
C TRP A 79 19.71 -4.27 7.88
N ARG A 80 20.32 -4.37 9.07
CA ARG A 80 21.09 -5.54 9.53
C ARG A 80 22.11 -6.07 8.49
N GLY A 81 22.76 -5.15 7.77
CA GLY A 81 23.79 -5.48 6.77
C GLY A 81 23.26 -5.78 5.36
N SER A 82 21.94 -5.83 5.18
CA SER A 82 21.29 -5.95 3.86
C SER A 82 20.80 -4.59 3.39
N ALA A 83 20.99 -4.29 2.11
CA ALA A 83 20.42 -3.09 1.49
C ALA A 83 19.03 -3.39 0.95
N TYR A 84 18.07 -2.52 1.28
CA TYR A 84 16.70 -2.57 0.78
C TYR A 84 16.37 -1.25 0.09
N GLN A 85 15.71 -1.33 -1.06
CA GLN A 85 15.19 -0.18 -1.81
C GLN A 85 13.67 -0.19 -1.77
N SER A 86 13.04 0.97 -1.97
CA SER A 86 11.59 1.10 -2.08
C SER A 86 10.84 0.37 -0.95
N SER A 87 11.07 0.78 0.30
CA SER A 87 10.60 0.08 1.50
C SER A 87 9.70 0.93 2.37
N CYS A 88 8.87 0.27 3.18
CA CYS A 88 8.06 0.92 4.22
C CYS A 88 8.76 0.79 5.56
N LEU A 89 9.06 1.91 6.20
CA LEU A 89 9.41 1.94 7.62
C LEU A 89 8.11 2.19 8.37
N LEU A 90 7.73 1.31 9.29
CA LEU A 90 6.49 1.43 10.05
C LEU A 90 6.78 1.46 11.54
N SER A 91 6.18 2.43 12.24
CA SER A 91 6.16 2.47 13.69
C SER A 91 5.25 1.36 14.20
N SER A 92 5.69 0.56 15.16
CA SER A 92 4.80 -0.37 15.85
C SER A 92 3.62 0.33 16.52
N GLY A 93 3.78 1.59 16.94
CA GLY A 93 2.70 2.38 17.56
C GLY A 93 1.61 2.73 16.56
N ASP A 94 2.00 3.13 15.35
CA ASP A 94 1.05 3.40 14.28
C ASP A 94 0.32 2.11 13.85
N ILE A 95 1.02 0.97 13.85
CA ILE A 95 0.42 -0.34 13.54
C ILE A 95 -0.63 -0.73 14.59
N ALA A 96 -0.36 -0.51 15.87
CA ALA A 96 -1.28 -0.88 16.95
C ALA A 96 -2.70 -0.34 16.75
N CYS A 97 -2.78 0.94 16.33
CA CYS A 97 -4.03 1.66 16.17
C CYS A 97 -4.50 1.75 14.70
N GLY A 98 -3.73 1.22 13.74
CA GLY A 98 -4.00 1.40 12.32
C GLY A 98 -3.99 2.88 11.91
N ALA A 99 -3.01 3.63 12.43
CA ALA A 99 -2.95 5.08 12.36
C ALA A 99 -2.77 5.58 10.91
N PRO A 100 -3.20 6.82 10.60
CA PRO A 100 -3.02 7.42 9.28
C PRO A 100 -1.60 7.34 8.71
N PRO A 101 -0.51 7.58 9.48
CA PRO A 101 0.84 7.49 8.92
C PRO A 101 1.23 6.09 8.43
N MET A 102 0.76 5.03 9.10
CA MET A 102 0.97 3.64 8.64
C MET A 102 0.32 3.42 7.28
N TRP A 103 -0.95 3.82 7.13
CA TRP A 103 -1.65 3.69 5.85
C TRP A 103 -1.03 4.55 4.77
N ALA A 104 -0.62 5.78 5.08
CA ALA A 104 0.06 6.64 4.12
C ALA A 104 1.33 5.99 3.58
N ALA A 105 2.20 5.45 4.44
CA ALA A 105 3.41 4.75 4.02
C ALA A 105 3.11 3.53 3.13
N LEU A 106 2.16 2.68 3.54
CA LEU A 106 1.77 1.49 2.79
C LEU A 106 1.16 1.83 1.43
N LEU A 107 0.33 2.87 1.35
CA LEU A 107 -0.38 3.25 0.13
C LEU A 107 0.52 4.01 -0.85
N VAL A 108 1.50 4.78 -0.36
CA VAL A 108 2.57 5.33 -1.22
C VAL A 108 3.37 4.18 -1.83
N TRP A 109 3.67 3.14 -1.06
CA TRP A 109 4.28 1.93 -1.62
C TRP A 109 3.37 1.25 -2.65
N CYS A 110 2.08 1.07 -2.37
CA CYS A 110 1.15 0.49 -3.34
C CYS A 110 1.10 1.32 -4.63
N ASP A 111 1.10 2.65 -4.54
CA ASP A 111 1.16 3.55 -5.70
C ASP A 111 2.40 3.27 -6.57
N HIS A 112 3.58 3.13 -5.94
CA HIS A 112 4.82 2.82 -6.65
C HIS A 112 4.85 1.36 -7.19
N LEU A 113 4.42 0.38 -6.40
CA LEU A 113 4.28 -1.02 -6.80
C LEU A 113 3.41 -1.16 -8.04
N LEU A 114 2.26 -0.47 -8.07
CA LEU A 114 1.31 -0.53 -9.17
C LEU A 114 1.82 0.16 -10.42
N GLY A 115 2.69 1.16 -10.27
CA GLY A 115 3.29 1.87 -11.39
C GLY A 115 4.47 1.15 -12.04
N SER A 116 5.33 0.51 -11.25
CA SER A 116 6.63 0.01 -11.73
C SER A 116 7.16 -1.25 -11.04
N LEU A 117 6.32 -1.94 -10.26
CA LEU A 117 6.75 -2.97 -9.31
C LEU A 117 7.75 -2.46 -8.25
N GLY A 118 7.85 -1.14 -8.04
CA GLY A 118 8.76 -0.54 -7.07
C GLY A 118 10.19 -0.32 -7.58
N ALA A 119 10.42 -0.44 -8.90
CA ALA A 119 11.72 -0.21 -9.50
C ALA A 119 12.25 1.20 -9.14
N PRO A 120 13.55 1.37 -8.78
CA PRO A 120 14.07 2.64 -8.27
C PRO A 120 13.82 3.87 -9.15
N ASP A 121 13.90 3.71 -10.48
CA ASP A 121 13.64 4.77 -11.46
C ASP A 121 12.23 4.66 -12.08
N GLY A 122 11.37 3.86 -11.46
CA GLY A 122 10.03 3.56 -11.92
C GLY A 122 9.02 4.66 -11.59
N GLY A 123 7.99 4.78 -12.44
CA GLY A 123 6.88 5.69 -12.19
C GLY A 123 5.87 5.12 -11.18
N CYS A 124 5.08 6.01 -10.58
CA CYS A 124 3.94 5.66 -9.74
C CYS A 124 2.63 5.60 -10.55
N LEU A 125 1.64 4.87 -10.05
CA LEU A 125 0.32 4.76 -10.68
C LEU A 125 -0.37 6.14 -10.77
N SER A 126 -0.31 6.93 -9.70
CA SER A 126 -0.82 8.30 -9.61
C SER A 126 -0.18 9.24 -10.64
N ALA A 127 1.08 8.99 -11.00
CA ALA A 127 1.82 9.71 -12.03
C ALA A 127 1.52 9.21 -13.46
N GLY A 128 0.66 8.21 -13.61
CA GLY A 128 0.23 7.68 -14.89
C GLY A 128 0.99 6.45 -15.37
N ALA A 129 1.92 5.90 -14.58
CA ALA A 129 2.61 4.65 -14.91
C ALA A 129 1.76 3.42 -14.55
N GLY A 130 2.08 2.26 -15.12
CA GLY A 130 1.42 1.01 -14.76
C GLY A 130 2.28 -0.20 -15.08
N ALA A 131 2.50 -1.06 -14.07
CA ALA A 131 3.34 -2.24 -14.19
C ALA A 131 2.79 -3.28 -15.19
N THR A 132 1.51 -3.18 -15.55
CA THR A 132 0.86 -4.01 -16.56
C THR A 132 0.01 -3.14 -17.49
N PRO A 133 -0.37 -3.61 -18.70
CA PRO A 133 -1.26 -2.86 -19.58
C PRO A 133 -2.59 -2.45 -18.95
N ARG A 134 -3.15 -3.28 -18.07
CA ARG A 134 -4.38 -2.97 -17.33
C ARG A 134 -4.16 -1.91 -16.27
N LEU A 135 -3.04 -1.99 -15.52
CA LEU A 135 -2.64 -0.94 -14.59
C LEU A 135 -2.38 0.39 -15.30
N GLN A 136 -1.75 0.37 -16.47
CA GLN A 136 -1.53 1.55 -17.30
C GLN A 136 -2.85 2.20 -17.79
N LYS A 137 -3.90 1.41 -18.01
CA LYS A 137 -5.25 1.93 -18.30
C LYS A 137 -5.89 2.52 -17.04
N ALA A 138 -5.74 1.87 -15.89
CA ALA A 138 -6.24 2.36 -14.61
C ALA A 138 -5.57 3.69 -14.21
N ALA A 139 -4.25 3.80 -14.36
CA ALA A 139 -3.46 5.01 -14.10
C ALA A 139 -3.99 6.22 -14.89
N ARG A 140 -4.27 6.04 -16.19
CA ARG A 140 -4.85 7.10 -17.03
C ARG A 140 -6.24 7.55 -16.57
N ARG A 141 -7.10 6.60 -16.15
CA ARG A 141 -8.43 6.92 -15.59
C ARG A 141 -8.31 7.66 -14.26
N LEU A 142 -7.36 7.25 -13.42
CA LEU A 142 -7.08 7.91 -12.16
C LEU A 142 -6.60 9.35 -12.37
N GLN A 143 -5.69 9.60 -13.31
CA GLN A 143 -5.25 10.96 -13.62
C GLN A 143 -6.39 11.86 -14.10
N GLN A 144 -7.33 11.31 -14.89
CA GLN A 144 -8.53 12.03 -15.27
C GLN A 144 -9.40 12.37 -14.05
N ALA A 145 -9.57 11.43 -13.10
CA ALA A 145 -10.32 11.67 -11.88
C ALA A 145 -9.65 12.73 -10.97
N ILE A 146 -8.33 12.65 -10.79
CA ILE A 146 -7.55 13.62 -10.02
C ILE A 146 -7.68 15.03 -10.62
N ALA A 147 -7.61 15.15 -11.96
CA ALA A 147 -7.75 16.42 -12.64
C ALA A 147 -9.14 17.08 -12.46
N LEU A 148 -10.17 16.29 -12.14
CA LEU A 148 -11.51 16.81 -11.84
C LEU A 148 -11.61 17.34 -10.39
N GLY A 149 -10.68 16.98 -9.50
CA GLY A 149 -10.50 17.62 -8.19
C GLY A 149 -11.64 17.43 -7.18
N TYR A 150 -12.51 16.42 -7.34
CA TYR A 150 -13.69 16.26 -6.48
C TYR A 150 -13.38 16.09 -4.99
N ALA A 151 -12.25 15.49 -4.63
CA ALA A 151 -11.84 15.35 -3.22
C ALA A 151 -11.05 16.55 -2.68
N ALA A 152 -10.91 17.67 -3.40
CA ALA A 152 -10.11 18.82 -2.96
C ALA A 152 -10.60 19.38 -1.61
N ASP A 153 -11.91 19.45 -1.38
CA ASP A 153 -12.49 19.90 -0.11
C ASP A 153 -12.21 18.93 1.05
N LEU A 154 -11.99 17.65 0.73
CA LEU A 154 -11.78 16.58 1.71
C LEU A 154 -10.30 16.40 2.08
N LEU A 155 -9.41 16.54 1.09
CA LEU A 155 -7.98 16.26 1.21
C LEU A 155 -7.12 17.53 1.26
N GLY A 156 -7.69 18.69 0.91
CA GLY A 156 -6.94 19.91 0.67
C GLY A 156 -6.21 19.90 -0.68
N ASN A 157 -5.31 20.87 -0.86
CA ASN A 157 -4.47 20.92 -2.04
C ASN A 157 -3.30 19.94 -1.88
N VAL A 158 -3.38 18.80 -2.57
CA VAL A 158 -2.39 17.73 -2.55
C VAL A 158 -1.93 17.42 -3.97
N ASP A 159 -0.74 16.84 -4.08
CA ASP A 159 -0.25 16.32 -5.35
C ASP A 159 -0.99 15.03 -5.76
N PRO A 160 -0.78 14.49 -6.97
CA PRO A 160 -1.50 13.30 -7.43
C PRO A 160 -1.31 12.06 -6.53
N GLN A 161 -0.12 11.87 -5.96
CA GLN A 161 0.15 10.77 -5.04
C GLN A 161 -0.61 10.96 -3.73
N GLY A 162 -0.55 12.15 -3.13
CA GLY A 162 -1.32 12.49 -1.94
C GLY A 162 -2.82 12.35 -2.15
N TYR A 163 -3.34 12.68 -3.35
CA TYR A 163 -4.73 12.45 -3.70
C TYR A 163 -5.08 10.96 -3.64
N LEU A 164 -4.34 10.11 -4.38
CA LEU A 164 -4.59 8.67 -4.42
C LEU A 164 -4.50 8.05 -3.02
N VAL A 165 -3.43 8.36 -2.28
CA VAL A 165 -3.22 7.87 -0.91
C VAL A 165 -4.37 8.29 0.01
N GLY A 166 -4.81 9.55 -0.06
CA GLY A 166 -5.89 10.07 0.76
C GLY A 166 -7.24 9.39 0.48
N VAL A 167 -7.65 9.30 -0.80
CA VAL A 167 -8.92 8.63 -1.14
C VAL A 167 -8.87 7.13 -0.85
N TRP A 168 -7.72 6.48 -1.05
CA TRP A 168 -7.59 5.05 -0.79
C TRP A 168 -7.58 4.74 0.70
N GLN A 169 -6.92 5.57 1.51
CA GLN A 169 -6.99 5.46 2.97
C GLN A 169 -8.43 5.64 3.47
N LEU A 170 -9.16 6.63 2.94
CA LEU A 170 -10.57 6.81 3.29
C LEU A 170 -11.43 5.63 2.87
N TYR A 171 -11.16 5.01 1.72
CA TYR A 171 -11.85 3.79 1.31
C TYR A 171 -11.66 2.65 2.33
N LEU A 172 -10.45 2.49 2.87
CA LEU A 172 -10.09 1.42 3.81
C LEU A 172 -10.56 1.67 5.25
N THR A 173 -10.78 2.93 5.63
CA THR A 173 -11.04 3.33 7.03
C THR A 173 -12.42 3.96 7.24
N SER A 174 -13.00 4.57 6.22
CA SER A 174 -14.28 5.30 6.26
C SER A 174 -14.96 5.36 4.88
N PRO A 175 -15.32 4.21 4.27
CA PRO A 175 -15.82 4.15 2.89
C PRO A 175 -17.10 4.97 2.66
N GLU A 176 -17.99 5.03 3.65
CA GLU A 176 -19.22 5.86 3.63
C GLU A 176 -18.91 7.35 3.41
N ARG A 177 -17.87 7.86 4.09
CA ARG A 177 -17.44 9.26 3.99
C ARG A 177 -16.87 9.55 2.60
N LEU A 178 -16.09 8.63 2.04
CA LEU A 178 -15.59 8.74 0.68
C LEU A 178 -16.74 8.68 -0.33
N GLY A 179 -17.64 7.71 -0.20
CA GLY A 179 -18.79 7.55 -1.09
C GLY A 179 -19.70 8.78 -1.14
N THR A 180 -19.80 9.52 -0.04
CA THR A 180 -20.55 10.79 0.03
C THR A 180 -19.77 11.96 -0.57
N SER A 181 -18.49 12.08 -0.24
CA SER A 181 -17.68 13.27 -0.56
C SER A 181 -17.05 13.21 -1.95
N ASP A 182 -16.62 12.02 -2.39
CA ASP A 182 -16.10 11.74 -3.73
C ASP A 182 -16.57 10.35 -4.22
N PRO A 183 -17.83 10.28 -4.71
CA PRO A 183 -18.40 9.03 -5.25
C PRO A 183 -17.67 8.48 -6.48
N LEU A 184 -16.88 9.30 -7.17
CA LEU A 184 -16.13 8.87 -8.34
C LEU A 184 -14.89 8.09 -7.93
N SER A 185 -14.10 8.62 -7.00
CA SER A 185 -12.96 7.89 -6.43
C SER A 185 -13.40 6.63 -5.70
N TYR A 186 -14.53 6.68 -4.98
CA TYR A 186 -15.11 5.48 -4.37
C TYR A 186 -15.36 4.37 -5.40
N ARG A 187 -16.09 4.66 -6.48
CA ARG A 187 -16.38 3.68 -7.54
C ARG A 187 -15.13 3.23 -8.29
N LEU A 188 -14.18 4.13 -8.50
CA LEU A 188 -12.91 3.79 -9.16
C LEU A 188 -12.15 2.74 -8.34
N LEU A 189 -12.04 2.92 -7.02
CA LEU A 189 -11.38 1.94 -6.15
C LEU A 189 -12.19 0.64 -6.09
N GLN A 190 -13.51 0.74 -5.86
CA GLN A 190 -14.41 -0.39 -5.69
C GLN A 190 -14.46 -1.33 -6.91
N HIS A 191 -14.31 -0.80 -8.13
CA HIS A 191 -14.37 -1.58 -9.37
C HIS A 191 -13.01 -1.75 -10.05
N ASN A 192 -11.90 -1.39 -9.38
CA ASN A 192 -10.55 -1.63 -9.89
C ASN A 192 -9.63 -2.10 -8.75
N LEU A 193 -8.89 -1.18 -8.12
CA LEU A 193 -7.78 -1.52 -7.22
C LEU A 193 -8.20 -2.35 -6.01
N MET A 194 -9.48 -2.31 -5.62
CA MET A 194 -10.05 -3.05 -4.49
C MET A 194 -11.00 -4.18 -4.91
N ASP A 195 -11.08 -4.50 -6.21
CA ASP A 195 -11.96 -5.52 -6.78
C ASP A 195 -11.16 -6.79 -7.14
N GLU A 196 -11.50 -7.92 -6.52
CA GLU A 196 -10.83 -9.21 -6.79
C GLU A 196 -11.06 -9.71 -8.23
N ASP A 197 -12.25 -9.47 -8.80
CA ASP A 197 -12.56 -9.88 -10.17
C ASP A 197 -11.75 -9.07 -11.18
N TRP A 198 -11.57 -7.78 -10.91
CA TRP A 198 -10.68 -6.93 -11.70
C TRP A 198 -9.23 -7.43 -11.64
N TRP A 199 -8.77 -7.83 -10.46
CA TRP A 199 -7.43 -8.39 -10.29
C TRP A 199 -7.24 -9.70 -11.05
N ALA A 200 -8.25 -10.56 -11.13
CA ALA A 200 -8.19 -11.77 -11.96
C ALA A 200 -7.91 -11.44 -13.44
N LEU A 201 -8.48 -10.34 -13.95
CA LEU A 201 -8.22 -9.85 -15.31
C LEU A 201 -6.80 -9.31 -15.46
N VAL A 202 -6.28 -8.58 -14.47
CA VAL A 202 -4.88 -8.11 -14.46
C VAL A 202 -3.92 -9.28 -14.62
N TRP A 203 -4.15 -10.34 -13.84
CA TRP A 203 -3.32 -11.54 -13.88
C TRP A 203 -3.42 -12.30 -15.20
N SER A 204 -4.62 -12.43 -15.77
CA SER A 204 -4.78 -13.08 -17.08
C SER A 204 -3.99 -12.36 -18.18
N GLU A 205 -4.01 -11.02 -18.21
CA GLU A 205 -3.32 -10.25 -19.23
C GLU A 205 -1.80 -10.32 -19.07
N ALA A 206 -1.31 -10.30 -17.83
CA ALA A 206 0.12 -10.43 -17.55
C ALA A 206 0.67 -11.79 -18.01
N THR A 207 -0.14 -12.86 -17.88
CA THR A 207 0.27 -14.22 -18.33
C THR A 207 0.13 -14.45 -19.84
N SER A 208 -0.77 -13.75 -20.52
CA SER A 208 -0.95 -13.88 -21.98
C SER A 208 0.00 -13.00 -22.81
N GLY A 209 0.68 -12.04 -22.17
CA GLY A 209 1.65 -11.15 -22.79
C GLY A 209 3.11 -11.56 -22.64
N ALA A 210 3.38 -12.72 -22.02
CA ALA A 210 4.71 -13.35 -21.91
C ALA A 210 4.85 -14.48 -22.94
#